data_AF-A0A8T3R918-F1
#
_entry.id   AF-A0A8T3R918-F1
#
_cell.length_a   1.000
_cell.length_b   1.000
_cell.length_c   1.000
_cell.angle_alpha   90.00
_cell.angle_beta   90.00
_cell.angle_gamma   90.00
#
_symmetry.space_group_name_H-M   'P 1'
#
loop_
_entity.id
_entity.type
_entity.pdbx_description
1 polymer ?
#
loop_
_entity_poly.entity_id
_entity_poly.type
_entity_poly.pdbx_seq_one_letter_code
_entity_poly.pdbx_strand_id
1 'polypeptide(L)'
;MHQRPGTRSLAARAGIAALSATLLTGSAASAAEPYHENEGPSSSQTPYLQAIARDVRLTSLITVGDSVGGYRMAGIPDGIGVLRGDDGDTFTVVMNHEFPEAVGGPRDHAPSGAFVSRWTVRRSDFKVLEGRDLIQAVSTYDHTT
;
A
#
# COMPACT_ATOMS: atom_id res chain seq x y z
N MET A 1 24.15 36.26 65.91
CA MET A 1 24.08 37.58 65.25
C MET A 1 25.43 37.81 64.56
N HIS A 2 25.58 37.41 63.30
CA HIS A 2 26.87 37.50 62.58
C HIS A 2 26.57 38.03 61.18
N GLN A 3 27.02 39.26 60.91
CA GLN A 3 26.76 40.01 59.69
C GLN A 3 27.66 39.54 58.54
N ARG A 4 27.12 39.54 57.32
CA ARG A 4 27.79 39.24 56.04
C ARG A 4 28.80 40.35 55.67
N PRO A 5 29.72 40.05 54.74
CA PRO A 5 29.83 40.95 53.58
C PRO A 5 29.88 40.20 52.24
N GLY A 6 29.26 40.82 51.23
CA GLY A 6 29.22 40.34 49.85
C GLY A 6 30.32 40.90 48.94
N THR A 7 30.46 40.17 47.83
CA THR A 7 30.73 40.57 46.43
C THR A 7 31.81 41.61 46.11
N ARG A 8 32.82 41.18 45.34
CA ARG A 8 33.43 41.98 44.27
C ARG A 8 33.72 41.11 43.03
N SER A 9 33.06 41.47 41.94
CA SER A 9 33.27 41.00 40.56
C SER A 9 34.50 41.64 39.93
N LEU A 10 35.27 40.92 39.11
CA LEU A 10 35.94 41.50 37.92
C LEU A 10 36.37 40.40 36.94
N ALA A 11 36.36 40.79 35.66
CA ALA A 11 36.08 39.96 34.49
C ALA A 11 37.32 39.45 33.72
N ALA A 12 36.99 38.64 32.71
CA ALA A 12 37.68 38.44 31.43
C ALA A 12 38.89 37.49 31.38
N ARG A 13 38.72 36.41 30.61
CA ARG A 13 39.57 36.15 29.43
C ARG A 13 38.90 35.15 28.49
N ALA A 14 38.54 35.65 27.31
CA ALA A 14 38.14 34.87 26.15
C ALA A 14 39.35 34.08 25.62
N GLY A 15 39.20 32.76 25.48
CA GLY A 15 40.07 31.91 24.70
C GLY A 15 39.24 31.30 23.58
N ILE A 16 39.35 31.86 22.38
CA ILE A 16 38.70 31.41 21.15
C ILE A 16 39.39 30.11 20.73
N ALA A 17 38.70 28.97 20.83
CA ALA A 17 39.15 27.74 20.20
C ALA A 17 38.83 27.83 18.70
N ALA A 18 39.86 27.82 17.87
CA ALA A 18 39.75 27.91 16.43
C ALA A 18 39.00 26.68 15.86
N LEU A 19 37.92 26.98 15.14
CA LEU A 19 37.13 26.03 14.37
C LEU A 19 37.89 25.68 13.08
N SER A 20 38.10 24.40 12.80
CA SER A 20 38.56 23.95 11.48
C SER A 20 37.75 22.73 11.09
N ALA A 21 36.59 22.97 10.48
CA ALA A 21 35.82 21.97 9.77
C ALA A 21 36.17 22.10 8.29
N THR A 22 37.00 21.19 7.78
CA THR A 22 37.28 21.06 6.36
C THR A 22 36.00 20.65 5.64
N LEU A 23 35.40 21.58 4.89
CA LEU A 23 34.23 21.32 4.08
C LEU A 23 34.67 20.61 2.80
N LEU A 24 34.55 19.27 2.75
CA LEU A 24 34.62 18.56 1.47
C LEU A 24 33.34 18.85 0.69
N THR A 25 33.41 19.69 -0.32
CA THR A 25 32.35 19.86 -1.32
C THR A 25 32.36 18.66 -2.26
N GLY A 26 31.84 17.52 -1.79
CA GLY A 26 31.42 16.45 -2.67
C GLY A 26 30.21 16.90 -3.46
N SER A 27 30.34 17.10 -4.77
CA SER A 27 29.17 17.21 -5.65
C SER A 27 28.47 15.86 -5.61
N ALA A 28 27.30 15.79 -4.96
CA ALA A 28 26.42 14.66 -5.13
C ALA A 28 25.99 14.65 -6.60
N ALA A 29 26.58 13.76 -7.40
CA ALA A 29 25.91 13.30 -8.59
C ALA A 29 24.56 12.77 -8.11
N SER A 30 23.45 13.34 -8.58
CA SER A 30 22.14 12.76 -8.31
C SER A 30 22.16 11.37 -8.92
N ALA A 31 22.30 10.34 -8.08
CA ALA A 31 21.94 9.00 -8.49
C ALA A 31 20.48 9.12 -8.98
N ALA A 32 20.22 8.71 -10.21
CA ALA A 32 18.84 8.57 -10.64
C ALA A 32 18.16 7.67 -9.61
N GLU A 33 17.13 8.19 -8.93
CA GLU A 33 16.36 7.45 -7.92
C GLU A 33 16.03 6.06 -8.50
N PRO A 34 16.29 4.97 -7.77
CA PRO A 34 15.99 3.63 -8.24
C PRO A 34 14.51 3.57 -8.65
N TYR A 35 14.23 2.82 -9.71
CA TYR A 35 12.86 2.51 -10.12
C TYR A 35 12.09 2.03 -8.88
N HIS A 36 11.03 2.76 -8.50
CA HIS A 36 10.26 2.45 -7.30
C HIS A 36 9.16 1.44 -7.66
N GLU A 37 9.55 0.17 -7.73
CA GLU A 37 8.62 -0.94 -7.58
C GLU A 37 8.31 -1.06 -6.10
N ASN A 38 7.11 -0.64 -5.69
CA ASN A 38 6.71 -0.66 -4.29
C ASN A 38 5.81 -1.87 -4.02
N GLU A 39 6.22 -2.73 -3.11
CA GLU A 39 5.31 -3.67 -2.47
C GLU A 39 4.28 -2.87 -1.67
N GLY A 40 3.01 -2.92 -2.09
CA GLY A 40 1.96 -2.21 -1.38
C GLY A 40 1.67 -2.84 -0.02
N PRO A 41 1.01 -2.11 0.89
CA PRO A 41 0.85 -2.52 2.29
C PRO A 41 -0.06 -3.73 2.51
N SER A 42 -0.65 -4.27 1.44
CA SER A 42 -1.55 -5.43 1.43
C SER A 42 -1.08 -6.57 0.52
N SER A 43 0.07 -6.41 -0.14
CA SER A 43 0.66 -7.42 -1.02
C SER A 43 1.79 -8.14 -0.30
N SER A 44 1.98 -9.44 -0.53
CA SER A 44 3.18 -10.20 -0.09
C SER A 44 4.26 -10.29 -1.18
N GLN A 45 4.11 -9.51 -2.24
CA GLN A 45 4.96 -9.56 -3.42
C GLN A 45 5.11 -8.17 -4.03
N THR A 46 6.29 -7.91 -4.62
CA THR A 46 6.53 -6.74 -5.45
C THR A 46 5.72 -6.79 -6.76
N PRO A 47 5.60 -5.69 -7.51
CA PRO A 47 5.01 -5.72 -8.85
C PRO A 47 5.65 -6.80 -9.75
N TYR A 48 4.82 -7.53 -10.51
CA TYR A 48 5.29 -8.46 -11.55
C TYR A 48 5.64 -7.78 -12.87
N LEU A 49 5.28 -6.50 -13.00
CA LEU A 49 5.56 -5.69 -14.17
C LEU A 49 6.81 -4.84 -13.91
N GLN A 50 7.54 -4.57 -14.98
CA GLN A 50 8.68 -3.66 -14.96
C GLN A 50 8.29 -2.33 -15.61
N ALA A 51 8.62 -1.23 -14.94
CA ALA A 51 8.44 0.10 -15.51
C ALA A 51 9.51 0.37 -16.59
N ILE A 52 9.08 0.69 -17.81
CA ILE A 52 10.00 1.01 -18.93
C ILE A 52 10.34 2.51 -18.95
N ALA A 53 9.38 3.36 -18.61
CA ALA A 53 9.58 4.80 -18.52
C ALA A 53 9.94 5.23 -17.09
N ARG A 54 10.83 6.23 -16.95
CA ARG A 54 11.39 6.66 -15.66
C ARG A 54 10.37 7.30 -14.72
N ASP A 55 9.27 7.80 -15.26
CA ASP A 55 8.18 8.47 -14.55
C ASP A 55 7.01 7.52 -14.20
N VAL A 56 7.07 6.26 -14.64
CA VAL A 56 6.10 5.24 -14.27
C VAL A 56 6.50 4.62 -12.93
N ARG A 57 5.55 4.55 -12.02
CA ARG A 57 5.70 3.87 -10.73
C ARG A 57 4.71 2.73 -10.65
N LEU A 58 5.18 1.59 -10.17
CA LEU A 58 4.37 0.39 -10.03
C LEU A 58 4.24 0.08 -8.55
N THR A 59 3.01 -0.14 -8.11
CA THR A 59 2.69 -0.56 -6.75
C THR A 59 1.83 -1.81 -6.82
N SER A 60 2.25 -2.89 -6.16
CA SER A 60 1.41 -4.08 -6.04
C SER A 60 0.31 -3.82 -5.02
N LEU A 61 -0.95 -4.08 -5.37
CA LEU A 61 -2.07 -3.88 -4.45
C LEU A 61 -2.30 -5.12 -3.58
N ILE A 62 -2.33 -6.29 -4.23
CA ILE A 62 -2.57 -7.61 -3.63
C ILE A 62 -2.12 -8.67 -4.63
N THR A 63 -1.63 -9.83 -4.16
CA THR A 63 -1.31 -10.98 -5.01
C THR A 63 -2.09 -12.24 -4.61
N VAL A 64 -2.13 -13.22 -5.52
CA VAL A 64 -2.64 -14.56 -5.22
C VAL A 64 -1.88 -15.09 -4.04
N GLY A 65 -2.56 -15.35 -2.93
CA GLY A 65 -1.84 -15.69 -1.72
C GLY A 65 -2.01 -14.72 -0.56
N ASP A 66 -2.65 -13.58 -0.79
CA ASP A 66 -2.90 -12.60 0.25
C ASP A 66 -4.33 -12.66 0.76
N SER A 67 -4.51 -12.32 2.04
CA SER A 67 -5.83 -12.28 2.67
C SER A 67 -6.05 -10.96 3.37
N VAL A 68 -7.21 -10.35 3.16
CA VAL A 68 -7.65 -9.11 3.81
C VAL A 68 -8.98 -9.37 4.50
N GLY A 69 -9.05 -9.15 5.81
CA GLY A 69 -10.28 -9.39 6.57
C GLY A 69 -10.78 -10.83 6.51
N GLY A 70 -9.90 -11.81 6.28
CA GLY A 70 -10.26 -13.23 6.09
C GLY A 70 -10.62 -13.60 4.64
N TYR A 71 -10.79 -12.63 3.75
CA TYR A 71 -11.06 -12.87 2.34
C TYR A 71 -9.77 -12.98 1.52
N ARG A 72 -9.65 -14.06 0.75
CA ARG A 72 -8.44 -14.47 0.04
C ARG A 72 -8.45 -14.00 -1.42
N MET A 73 -7.35 -13.40 -1.88
CA MET A 73 -7.09 -13.30 -3.32
C MET A 73 -6.86 -14.72 -3.86
N ALA A 74 -7.86 -15.24 -4.57
CA ALA A 74 -7.95 -16.65 -4.90
C ALA A 74 -7.00 -17.07 -6.04
N GLY A 75 -7.07 -16.41 -7.20
CA GLY A 75 -6.31 -16.81 -8.39
C GLY A 75 -7.06 -16.60 -9.69
N ILE A 76 -6.36 -16.82 -10.80
CA ILE A 76 -6.86 -16.66 -12.18
C ILE A 76 -7.56 -15.29 -12.38
N PRO A 77 -6.91 -14.17 -11.99
CA PRO A 77 -7.47 -12.86 -12.27
C PRO A 77 -7.46 -12.61 -13.77
N ASP A 78 -8.59 -12.18 -14.34
CA ASP A 78 -8.69 -11.78 -15.75
C ASP A 78 -9.16 -10.32 -15.84
N GLY A 79 -10.40 -10.08 -16.28
CA GLY A 79 -10.98 -8.75 -16.41
C GLY A 79 -11.04 -7.98 -15.10
N ILE A 80 -10.63 -6.70 -15.14
CA ILE A 80 -10.61 -5.79 -13.98
C ILE A 80 -11.32 -4.49 -14.31
N GLY A 81 -12.16 -4.02 -13.38
CA GLY A 81 -12.78 -2.71 -13.40
C GLY A 81 -12.46 -1.91 -12.14
N VAL A 82 -12.40 -0.58 -12.26
CA VAL A 82 -12.19 0.32 -11.13
C VAL A 82 -13.32 1.33 -11.06
N LEU A 83 -13.94 1.43 -9.88
CA LEU A 83 -15.01 2.39 -9.58
C LEU A 83 -14.53 3.34 -8.49
N ARG A 84 -14.95 4.60 -8.56
CA ARG A 84 -14.75 5.55 -7.47
C ARG A 84 -15.56 5.10 -6.25
N GLY A 85 -14.99 5.20 -5.05
CA GLY A 85 -15.73 5.01 -3.80
C GLY A 85 -16.61 6.21 -3.46
N ASP A 86 -17.72 5.97 -2.76
CA ASP A 86 -18.69 7.00 -2.41
C ASP A 86 -18.18 7.96 -1.32
N ASP A 87 -17.16 7.55 -0.57
CA ASP A 87 -16.52 8.33 0.50
C ASP A 87 -15.44 9.29 0.01
N GLY A 88 -15.07 9.24 -1.28
CA GLY A 88 -14.02 10.07 -1.87
C GLY A 88 -12.59 9.65 -1.57
N ASP A 89 -12.36 8.92 -0.49
CA ASP A 89 -11.05 8.46 0.01
C ASP A 89 -10.70 7.03 -0.44
N THR A 90 -11.67 6.30 -1.00
CA THR A 90 -11.48 4.95 -1.52
C THR A 90 -11.80 4.84 -3.02
N PHE A 91 -11.34 3.74 -3.59
CA PHE A 91 -11.83 3.22 -4.86
C PHE A 91 -12.12 1.72 -4.71
N THR A 92 -13.06 1.23 -5.50
CA THR A 92 -13.39 -0.18 -5.58
C THR A 92 -12.72 -0.79 -6.80
N VAL A 93 -12.08 -1.95 -6.63
CA VAL A 93 -11.64 -2.82 -7.72
C VAL A 93 -12.60 -4.00 -7.80
N VAL A 94 -13.11 -4.27 -8.99
CA VAL A 94 -13.85 -5.50 -9.30
C VAL A 94 -13.01 -6.35 -10.24
N MET A 95 -12.97 -7.66 -9.99
CA MET A 95 -12.06 -8.56 -10.71
C MET A 95 -12.71 -9.90 -10.94
N ASN A 96 -12.68 -10.36 -12.19
CA ASN A 96 -13.09 -11.70 -12.58
C ASN A 96 -12.01 -12.70 -12.13
N HIS A 97 -12.47 -13.82 -11.57
CA HIS A 97 -11.67 -15.00 -11.26
C HIS A 97 -12.18 -16.15 -12.13
N GLU A 98 -11.45 -16.50 -13.20
CA GLU A 98 -11.93 -17.44 -14.23
C GLU A 98 -11.64 -18.91 -13.90
N PHE A 99 -12.10 -19.36 -12.74
CA PHE A 99 -12.01 -20.78 -12.40
C PHE A 99 -12.97 -21.62 -13.25
N PRO A 100 -12.53 -22.79 -13.77
CA PRO A 100 -13.43 -23.78 -14.34
C PRO A 100 -14.48 -24.25 -13.32
N GLU A 101 -15.57 -24.84 -13.80
CA GLU A 101 -16.57 -25.47 -12.94
C GLU A 101 -15.93 -26.45 -11.95
N ALA A 102 -16.47 -26.51 -10.72
CA ALA A 102 -15.99 -27.39 -9.64
C ALA A 102 -14.56 -27.07 -9.14
N VAL A 103 -13.90 -26.02 -9.61
CA VAL A 103 -12.57 -25.58 -9.14
C VAL A 103 -12.70 -24.39 -8.20
N GLY A 104 -11.88 -24.40 -7.15
CA GLY A 104 -11.87 -23.37 -6.11
C GLY A 104 -12.71 -23.74 -4.89
N GLY A 105 -12.76 -22.83 -3.92
CA GLY A 105 -13.56 -23.01 -2.72
C GLY A 105 -15.02 -22.57 -2.91
N PRO A 106 -15.94 -23.07 -2.06
CA PRO A 106 -17.30 -22.57 -1.99
C PRO A 106 -17.35 -21.05 -1.79
N ARG A 107 -18.31 -20.43 -2.46
CA ARG A 107 -18.61 -19.00 -2.43
C ARG A 107 -20.01 -18.80 -1.88
N ASP A 108 -20.28 -17.60 -1.36
CA ASP A 108 -21.61 -17.28 -0.79
C ASP A 108 -22.73 -17.45 -1.83
N HIS A 109 -22.40 -17.29 -3.12
CA HIS A 109 -23.34 -17.31 -4.23
C HIS A 109 -23.30 -18.59 -5.09
N ALA A 110 -22.29 -19.46 -4.93
CA ALA A 110 -22.13 -20.67 -5.74
C ALA A 110 -21.16 -21.66 -5.08
N PRO A 111 -21.32 -22.98 -5.30
CA PRO A 111 -20.47 -23.99 -4.66
C PRO A 111 -19.00 -23.97 -5.13
N SER A 112 -18.69 -23.43 -6.31
CA SER A 112 -17.32 -23.26 -6.88
C SER A 112 -17.41 -22.70 -8.31
N GLY A 113 -16.27 -22.43 -8.95
CA GLY A 113 -16.18 -21.92 -10.32
C GLY A 113 -15.91 -20.43 -10.40
N ALA A 114 -16.17 -19.86 -11.59
CA ALA A 114 -15.87 -18.47 -11.86
C ALA A 114 -16.73 -17.52 -11.00
N PHE A 115 -16.12 -16.44 -10.52
CA PHE A 115 -16.79 -15.43 -9.72
C PHE A 115 -16.15 -14.06 -9.91
N VAL A 116 -16.79 -13.03 -9.36
CA VAL A 116 -16.23 -11.67 -9.34
C VAL A 116 -15.95 -11.27 -7.90
N SER A 117 -14.73 -10.86 -7.61
CA SER A 117 -14.37 -10.27 -6.31
C SER A 117 -14.55 -8.76 -6.35
N ARG A 118 -14.76 -8.19 -5.15
CA ARG A 118 -14.79 -6.75 -4.90
C ARG A 118 -13.77 -6.42 -3.82
N TRP A 119 -12.92 -5.43 -4.09
CA TRP A 119 -11.91 -4.95 -3.17
C TRP A 119 -12.07 -3.45 -2.93
N THR A 120 -12.12 -3.04 -1.68
CA THR A 120 -12.11 -1.62 -1.29
C THR A 120 -10.67 -1.20 -1.00
N VAL A 121 -10.17 -0.19 -1.70
CA VAL A 121 -8.78 0.26 -1.62
C VAL A 121 -8.72 1.73 -1.22
N ARG A 122 -7.88 2.04 -0.24
CA ARG A 122 -7.63 3.42 0.18
C ARG A 122 -6.74 4.15 -0.83
N ARG A 123 -7.10 5.37 -1.19
CA ARG A 123 -6.38 6.16 -2.20
C ARG A 123 -5.04 6.70 -1.74
N SER A 124 -4.91 7.00 -0.44
CA SER A 124 -3.74 7.70 0.09
C SER A 124 -2.48 6.84 0.11
N ASP A 125 -2.62 5.53 0.32
CA ASP A 125 -1.52 4.59 0.54
C ASP A 125 -1.69 3.26 -0.20
N PHE A 126 -2.76 3.11 -0.99
CA PHE A 126 -3.11 1.88 -1.70
C PHE A 126 -3.35 0.65 -0.82
N LYS A 127 -3.66 0.85 0.47
CA LYS A 127 -4.03 -0.25 1.35
C LYS A 127 -5.38 -0.83 0.95
N VAL A 128 -5.40 -2.15 0.73
CA VAL A 128 -6.64 -2.90 0.57
C VAL A 128 -7.28 -3.05 1.94
N LEU A 129 -8.47 -2.48 2.09
CA LEU A 129 -9.19 -2.38 3.35
C LEU A 129 -10.13 -3.56 3.57
N GLU A 130 -10.71 -4.05 2.48
CA GLU A 130 -11.74 -5.10 2.50
C GLU A 130 -11.71 -5.86 1.18
N GLY A 131 -11.98 -7.17 1.25
CA GLY A 131 -12.29 -8.01 0.10
C GLY A 131 -13.54 -8.83 0.37
N ARG A 132 -14.35 -9.06 -0.67
CA ARG A 132 -15.52 -9.95 -0.62
C ARG A 132 -15.94 -10.40 -2.01
N ASP A 133 -16.80 -11.40 -2.09
CA ASP A 133 -17.49 -11.73 -3.34
C ASP A 133 -18.41 -10.56 -3.74
N LEU A 134 -18.41 -10.16 -5.01
CA LEU A 134 -19.31 -9.12 -5.49
C LEU A 134 -20.78 -9.63 -5.51
N ILE A 135 -20.96 -10.88 -5.93
CA ILE A 135 -22.26 -11.55 -6.00
C ILE A 135 -22.54 -12.18 -4.64
N GLN A 136 -23.69 -11.87 -4.07
CA GLN A 136 -24.10 -12.29 -2.73
C GLN A 136 -25.32 -13.24 -2.76
N ALA A 137 -26.08 -13.22 -3.85
CA ALA A 137 -27.23 -14.08 -4.06
C ALA A 137 -27.43 -14.32 -5.56
N VAL A 138 -27.92 -15.51 -5.91
CA VAL A 138 -28.31 -15.89 -7.26
C VAL A 138 -29.76 -16.34 -7.23
N SER A 139 -30.57 -15.79 -8.13
CA SER A 139 -31.92 -16.31 -8.40
C SER A 139 -31.90 -16.99 -9.74
N THR A 140 -32.26 -18.28 -9.77
CA THR A 140 -32.36 -19.06 -11.00
C THR A 140 -33.80 -19.06 -11.50
N TYR A 141 -33.95 -19.17 -12.81
CA TYR A 141 -35.26 -19.38 -13.43
C TYR A 141 -35.70 -20.83 -13.23
N ASP A 142 -36.96 -21.04 -12.86
CA ASP A 142 -37.55 -22.38 -12.79
C ASP A 142 -38.09 -22.77 -14.18
N HIS A 143 -37.45 -23.75 -14.82
CA HIS A 143 -37.87 -24.23 -16.14
C HIS A 143 -39.10 -25.15 -16.11
N THR A 144 -39.67 -25.41 -14.94
CA THR A 144 -40.81 -26.33 -14.78
C THR A 144 -42.17 -25.64 -14.68
N THR A 145 -42.20 -24.30 -14.62
CA THR A 145 -43.42 -23.46 -14.63
C THR A 145 -43.27 -22.29 -15.59
#